data_AF-A0A416EQ17-F1
#
_entry.id   AF-A0A416EQ17-F1
#
_cell.length_a   1.000
_cell.length_b   1.000
_cell.length_c   1.000
_cell.angle_alpha   90.00
_cell.angle_beta   90.00
_cell.angle_gamma   90.00
#
_symmetry.space_group_name_H-M   'P 1'
#
loop_
_entity.id
_entity.type
_entity.pdbx_description
1 polymer ?
#
loop_
_entity_poly.entity_id
_entity_poly.type
_entity_poly.pdbx_seq_one_letter_code
_entity_poly.pdbx_strand_id
1 'polypeptide(L)'
;MEQNGNTKKEGLYFMRKKWEIEEEYRNFCRNNKELALQTLRELTLTPTETGKEDQRIAYCMEWMKQQGMESVHTDELGNVIWEYRPEQEKKVLYTAHLDTVFSLEEPLEIKEDGMIWRCPGITDDTVNVVMLLMAAKYVHETEPELPCGLIFAADLGEEGLGNLCGVRALVDHYEKNLCGMAAFDLYRDKMYPICIGSVRYRISAKTKGGHSFLNFGRKNAIAELAGLIGELYRFQTDAASHTTYNVGKIEGGTSVNTIAQDASMLFEFRSEDYRSLEACETYLEETIAARQSEEVQYSCKLVGKRPCARETDPVQMARMTRCAQKTLKAADGEEAVCSEASTDCNIPLSRHIPAICVGFCRGGGAHTREEWLDAASVEDGMCAAVALVCRLPWMCCESRVVVRDGIEDRKEKEEIRQLLELCDQDFVPPLSHRNSTSQTNWAETEEKTDGIAEYLENICSQHVVLWKEEGVVRAFMTWKDHFNCENLEAYPDSCYLTTLCVWPDYRGQGISEVMYAEAEKDIAAKFPGSRITLRTWSTNGAQEHILDKLGYSLVRRLKDDRGEGIDTVYFVKKEENDR
;
A
#
# COMPACT_ATOMS: atom_id res chain seq x y z
N MET A 1 17.39 -2.20 -41.83
CA MET A 1 17.11 -2.79 -40.50
C MET A 1 17.08 -1.67 -39.44
N GLU A 2 16.34 -0.61 -39.71
CA GLU A 2 16.07 0.49 -38.77
C GLU A 2 14.62 0.89 -39.01
N GLN A 3 13.69 0.29 -38.25
CA GLN A 3 12.29 0.74 -38.18
C GLN A 3 11.49 0.20 -36.97
N ASN A 4 12.12 -0.46 -35.99
CA ASN A 4 11.43 -1.02 -34.81
C ASN A 4 11.57 -0.16 -33.53
N GLY A 5 11.97 1.10 -33.64
CA GLY A 5 12.18 1.99 -32.49
C GLY A 5 10.96 2.83 -32.08
N ASN A 6 9.91 2.89 -32.91
CA ASN A 6 8.81 3.86 -32.71
C ASN A 6 7.58 3.31 -31.99
N THR A 7 7.32 2.00 -32.03
CA THR A 7 6.15 1.40 -31.37
C THR A 7 6.34 1.18 -29.86
N LYS A 8 7.59 1.02 -29.38
CA LYS A 8 7.89 0.97 -27.93
C LYS A 8 7.65 2.32 -27.21
N LYS A 9 7.74 3.44 -27.93
CA LYS A 9 7.53 4.78 -27.36
C LYS A 9 6.06 5.23 -27.37
N GLU A 10 5.22 4.61 -28.19
CA GLU A 10 3.77 4.89 -28.20
C GLU A 10 3.05 4.24 -27.01
N GLY A 11 3.57 3.12 -26.47
CA GLY A 11 3.06 2.51 -25.22
C GLY A 11 3.20 3.42 -23.98
N LEU A 12 4.30 4.18 -23.87
CA LEU A 12 4.47 5.19 -22.81
C LEU A 12 3.57 6.42 -23.00
N TYR A 13 2.97 6.59 -24.19
CA TYR A 13 2.19 7.77 -24.55
C TYR A 13 0.70 7.68 -24.15
N PHE A 14 0.26 6.53 -23.63
CA PHE A 14 -1.17 6.26 -23.36
C PHE A 14 -1.68 6.77 -22.00
N MET A 15 -0.83 7.07 -21.02
CA MET A 15 -1.27 7.69 -19.76
C MET A 15 -1.40 9.22 -19.85
N ARG A 16 -1.76 9.76 -21.03
CA ARG A 16 -1.80 11.20 -21.25
C ARG A 16 -2.97 11.87 -20.51
N LYS A 17 -2.60 12.44 -19.37
CA LYS A 17 -2.97 13.78 -18.85
C LYS A 17 -4.32 13.99 -18.17
N LYS A 18 -5.28 13.06 -18.19
CA LYS A 18 -6.58 13.34 -17.54
C LYS A 18 -7.09 12.34 -16.51
N TRP A 19 -6.51 11.16 -16.37
CA TRP A 19 -7.07 10.11 -15.51
C TRP A 19 -8.57 9.93 -15.79
N GLU A 20 -8.94 9.74 -17.06
CA GLU A 20 -10.32 9.43 -17.48
C GLU A 20 -10.39 7.92 -17.78
N ILE A 21 -11.55 7.29 -17.62
CA ILE A 21 -11.74 5.90 -18.10
C ILE A 21 -11.94 5.94 -19.62
N GLU A 22 -11.13 5.16 -20.33
CA GLU A 22 -11.10 4.99 -21.77
C GLU A 22 -12.42 4.41 -22.28
N GLU A 23 -12.91 4.91 -23.41
CA GLU A 23 -14.23 4.49 -23.94
C GLU A 23 -14.26 2.99 -24.30
N GLU A 24 -13.11 2.42 -24.66
CA GLU A 24 -12.97 0.97 -24.86
C GLU A 24 -13.32 0.18 -23.59
N TYR A 25 -12.78 0.58 -22.44
CA TYR A 25 -13.07 -0.06 -21.16
C TYR A 25 -14.56 0.10 -20.82
N ARG A 26 -15.13 1.29 -21.02
CA ARG A 26 -16.56 1.53 -20.80
C ARG A 26 -17.45 0.67 -21.69
N ASN A 27 -17.09 0.52 -22.96
CA ASN A 27 -17.84 -0.30 -23.90
C ASN A 27 -17.80 -1.78 -23.52
N PHE A 28 -16.62 -2.31 -23.16
CA PHE A 28 -16.52 -3.67 -22.65
C PHE A 28 -17.40 -3.87 -21.40
N CYS A 29 -17.33 -2.95 -20.43
CA CYS A 29 -18.08 -3.08 -19.19
C CYS A 29 -19.60 -3.00 -19.41
N ARG A 30 -20.08 -2.07 -20.24
CA ARG A 30 -21.50 -1.98 -20.63
C ARG A 30 -22.00 -3.26 -21.28
N ASN A 31 -21.21 -3.83 -22.20
CA ASN A 31 -21.57 -5.04 -22.92
C ASN A 31 -21.56 -6.30 -22.04
N ASN A 32 -20.77 -6.30 -20.96
CA ASN A 32 -20.61 -7.44 -20.04
C ASN A 32 -21.31 -7.24 -18.69
N LYS A 33 -22.06 -6.15 -18.51
CA LYS A 33 -22.73 -5.83 -17.24
C LYS A 33 -23.68 -6.93 -16.78
N GLU A 34 -24.53 -7.43 -17.67
CA GLU A 34 -25.49 -8.50 -17.34
C GLU A 34 -24.78 -9.80 -16.99
N LEU A 35 -23.70 -10.13 -17.69
CA LEU A 35 -22.85 -11.27 -17.34
C LEU A 35 -22.27 -11.10 -15.93
N ALA A 36 -21.77 -9.90 -15.58
CA ALA A 36 -21.22 -9.65 -14.25
C ALA A 36 -22.27 -9.74 -13.14
N LEU A 37 -23.47 -9.18 -13.35
CA LEU A 37 -24.57 -9.30 -12.39
C LEU A 37 -25.05 -10.75 -12.24
N GLN A 38 -25.06 -11.52 -13.33
CA GLN A 38 -25.38 -12.95 -13.28
C GLN A 38 -24.31 -13.74 -12.52
N THR A 39 -23.03 -13.57 -12.87
CA THR A 39 -21.90 -14.22 -12.17
C THR A 39 -21.93 -13.89 -10.69
N LEU A 40 -22.19 -12.63 -10.33
CA LEU A 40 -22.32 -12.21 -8.94
C LEU A 40 -23.44 -12.97 -8.22
N ARG A 41 -24.64 -13.04 -8.78
CA ARG A 41 -25.75 -13.79 -8.16
C ARG A 41 -25.38 -15.26 -7.97
N GLU A 42 -24.84 -15.90 -9.00
CA GLU A 42 -24.49 -17.32 -8.98
C GLU A 42 -23.39 -17.61 -7.96
N LEU A 43 -22.32 -16.80 -7.95
CA LEU A 43 -21.19 -17.00 -7.04
C LEU A 43 -21.56 -16.66 -5.58
N THR A 44 -22.38 -15.62 -5.35
CA THR A 44 -22.88 -15.30 -4.01
C THR A 44 -23.71 -16.45 -3.44
N LEU A 45 -24.56 -17.08 -4.27
CA LEU A 45 -25.36 -18.23 -3.86
C LEU A 45 -24.58 -19.56 -3.86
N THR A 46 -23.36 -19.57 -4.41
CA THR A 46 -22.47 -20.75 -4.35
C THR A 46 -21.88 -20.83 -2.94
N PRO A 47 -22.18 -21.90 -2.18
CA PRO A 47 -21.80 -21.97 -0.77
C PRO A 47 -20.28 -21.98 -0.58
N THR A 48 -19.81 -21.25 0.43
CA THR A 48 -18.42 -21.23 0.86
C THR A 48 -18.32 -20.91 2.35
N GLU A 49 -17.25 -21.36 2.97
CA GLU A 49 -16.78 -21.04 4.31
C GLU A 49 -15.26 -21.19 4.25
N THR A 50 -14.50 -20.42 5.02
CA THR A 50 -13.03 -20.59 5.11
C THR A 50 -12.64 -22.07 5.29
N GLY A 51 -11.84 -22.59 4.35
CA GLY A 51 -11.40 -23.99 4.28
C GLY A 51 -12.39 -24.97 3.63
N LYS A 52 -13.47 -24.49 3.00
CA LYS A 52 -14.48 -25.28 2.27
C LYS A 52 -14.89 -24.63 0.94
N GLU A 53 -13.93 -24.10 0.21
CA GLU A 53 -14.13 -23.27 -0.99
C GLU A 53 -14.34 -24.07 -2.29
N ASP A 54 -14.27 -25.41 -2.25
CA ASP A 54 -14.28 -26.33 -3.42
C ASP A 54 -15.32 -26.01 -4.49
N GLN A 55 -16.55 -25.63 -4.10
CA GLN A 55 -17.62 -25.31 -5.04
C GLN A 55 -17.36 -24.00 -5.79
N ARG A 56 -16.84 -22.98 -5.10
CA ARG A 56 -16.47 -21.70 -5.72
C ARG A 56 -15.22 -21.86 -6.59
N ILE A 57 -14.26 -22.69 -6.18
CA ILE A 57 -13.09 -23.06 -7.00
C ILE A 57 -13.56 -23.66 -8.33
N ALA A 58 -14.42 -24.68 -8.27
CA ALA A 58 -14.96 -25.35 -9.46
C ALA A 58 -15.76 -24.38 -10.34
N TYR A 59 -16.57 -23.50 -9.73
CA TYR A 59 -17.33 -22.48 -10.46
C TYR A 59 -16.40 -21.53 -11.22
N CYS A 60 -15.39 -20.94 -10.55
CA CYS A 60 -14.47 -19.99 -11.19
C CYS A 60 -13.64 -20.64 -12.30
N MET A 61 -13.17 -21.88 -12.10
CA MET A 61 -12.47 -22.66 -13.13
C MET A 61 -13.33 -22.87 -14.38
N GLU A 62 -14.58 -23.29 -14.20
CA GLU A 62 -15.50 -23.52 -15.31
C GLU A 62 -15.90 -22.20 -15.98
N TRP A 63 -16.17 -21.16 -15.19
CA TRP A 63 -16.48 -19.82 -15.70
C TRP A 63 -15.35 -19.30 -16.60
N MET A 64 -14.10 -19.38 -16.15
CA MET A 64 -12.95 -18.92 -16.94
C MET A 64 -12.79 -19.70 -18.25
N LYS A 65 -12.96 -21.03 -18.21
CA LYS A 65 -12.94 -21.86 -19.44
C LYS A 65 -14.03 -21.48 -20.42
N GLN A 66 -15.25 -21.22 -19.94
CA GLN A 66 -16.35 -20.74 -20.79
C GLN A 66 -16.06 -19.38 -21.44
N GLN A 67 -15.18 -18.57 -20.84
CA GLN A 67 -14.71 -17.32 -21.44
C GLN A 67 -13.51 -17.50 -22.40
N GLY A 68 -13.03 -18.73 -22.64
CA GLY A 68 -11.93 -19.03 -23.55
C GLY A 68 -10.54 -19.13 -22.88
N MET A 69 -10.45 -18.95 -21.56
CA MET A 69 -9.20 -19.03 -20.80
C MET A 69 -8.82 -20.48 -20.47
N GLU A 70 -8.52 -21.28 -21.50
CA GLU A 70 -8.27 -22.74 -21.39
C GLU A 70 -7.07 -23.12 -20.51
N SER A 71 -6.11 -22.20 -20.31
CA SER A 71 -4.92 -22.40 -19.46
C SER A 71 -5.17 -22.18 -17.97
N VAL A 72 -6.40 -21.85 -17.56
CA VAL A 72 -6.74 -21.73 -16.13
C VAL A 72 -6.49 -23.06 -15.41
N HIS A 73 -5.88 -22.98 -14.23
CA HIS A 73 -5.54 -24.13 -13.41
C HIS A 73 -5.65 -23.80 -11.93
N THR A 74 -5.48 -24.81 -11.07
CA THR A 74 -5.34 -24.62 -9.63
C THR A 74 -3.95 -25.01 -9.17
N ASP A 75 -3.45 -24.36 -8.12
CA ASP A 75 -2.30 -24.89 -7.38
C ASP A 75 -2.70 -26.04 -6.44
N GLU A 76 -1.76 -26.50 -5.60
CA GLU A 76 -2.00 -27.60 -4.65
C GLU A 76 -3.02 -27.24 -3.56
N LEU A 77 -3.14 -25.95 -3.22
CA LEU A 77 -4.08 -25.48 -2.19
C LEU A 77 -5.48 -25.27 -2.76
N GLY A 78 -5.58 -24.96 -4.05
CA GLY A 78 -6.84 -24.74 -4.77
C GLY A 78 -7.04 -23.31 -5.25
N ASN A 79 -6.02 -22.44 -5.17
CA ASN A 79 -6.10 -21.09 -5.74
C ASN A 79 -6.36 -21.21 -7.25
N VAL A 80 -7.36 -20.50 -7.78
CA VAL A 80 -7.72 -20.54 -9.21
C VAL A 80 -6.90 -19.50 -9.96
N ILE A 81 -5.99 -19.95 -10.83
CA ILE A 81 -4.95 -19.11 -11.42
C ILE A 81 -5.07 -19.08 -12.94
N TRP A 82 -5.03 -17.88 -13.51
CA TRP A 82 -4.81 -17.65 -14.94
C TRP A 82 -3.69 -16.62 -15.16
N GLU A 83 -2.74 -16.97 -16.03
CA GLU A 83 -1.60 -16.12 -16.36
C GLU A 83 -1.74 -15.52 -17.76
N TYR A 84 -1.55 -14.22 -17.87
CA TYR A 84 -1.42 -13.50 -19.14
C TYR A 84 0.06 -13.26 -19.45
N ARG A 85 0.50 -13.65 -20.65
CA ARG A 85 1.92 -13.61 -21.07
C ARG A 85 2.85 -14.31 -20.05
N PRO A 86 2.61 -15.60 -19.74
CA PRO A 86 3.37 -16.34 -18.72
C PRO A 86 4.88 -16.41 -18.99
N GLU A 87 5.30 -16.23 -20.24
CA GLU A 87 6.70 -16.16 -20.67
C GLU A 87 7.44 -14.92 -20.17
N GLN A 88 6.74 -13.88 -19.70
CA GLN A 88 7.36 -12.70 -19.11
C GLN A 88 7.95 -13.04 -17.74
N GLU A 89 9.19 -12.61 -17.51
CA GLU A 89 9.89 -12.87 -16.26
C GLU A 89 9.23 -12.13 -15.09
N LYS A 90 8.91 -10.84 -15.27
CA LYS A 90 8.23 -10.04 -14.27
C LYS A 90 6.73 -10.08 -14.45
N LYS A 91 6.00 -10.09 -13.32
CA LYS A 91 4.54 -10.20 -13.28
C LYS A 91 3.92 -9.32 -12.19
N VAL A 92 2.72 -8.81 -12.45
CA VAL A 92 1.85 -8.24 -11.41
C VAL A 92 0.77 -9.25 -11.05
N LEU A 93 0.59 -9.48 -9.75
CA LEU A 93 -0.43 -10.39 -9.22
C LEU A 93 -1.69 -9.60 -8.81
N TYR A 94 -2.85 -10.09 -9.23
CA TYR A 94 -4.16 -9.62 -8.80
C TYR A 94 -4.88 -10.74 -8.06
N THR A 95 -5.31 -10.49 -6.82
CA THR A 95 -6.07 -11.47 -6.02
C THR A 95 -7.45 -10.98 -5.65
N ALA A 96 -8.35 -11.91 -5.33
CA ALA A 96 -9.65 -11.68 -4.70
C ALA A 96 -10.07 -13.00 -4.06
N HIS A 97 -10.51 -12.99 -2.79
CA HIS A 97 -10.65 -14.23 -2.03
C HIS A 97 -12.02 -14.89 -2.21
N LEU A 98 -12.02 -16.21 -2.26
CA LEU A 98 -13.22 -17.01 -2.49
C LEU A 98 -13.99 -17.33 -1.21
N ASP A 99 -13.33 -17.33 -0.06
CA ASP A 99 -13.94 -17.68 1.21
C ASP A 99 -14.75 -16.55 1.84
N THR A 100 -15.55 -16.90 2.85
CA THR A 100 -16.29 -15.94 3.67
C THR A 100 -16.30 -16.41 5.12
N VAL A 101 -16.58 -15.50 6.06
CA VAL A 101 -16.71 -15.81 7.49
C VAL A 101 -17.99 -16.59 7.86
N PHE A 102 -18.91 -16.80 6.92
CA PHE A 102 -20.23 -17.35 7.22
C PHE A 102 -20.25 -18.88 7.14
N SER A 103 -21.00 -19.50 8.06
CA SER A 103 -21.15 -20.95 8.10
C SER A 103 -22.05 -21.46 6.95
N LEU A 104 -21.67 -22.61 6.39
CA LEU A 104 -22.48 -23.36 5.41
C LEU A 104 -23.83 -23.87 5.93
N GLU A 105 -24.05 -23.85 7.25
CA GLU A 105 -25.30 -24.37 7.86
C GLU A 105 -26.52 -23.47 7.59
N GLU A 106 -26.29 -22.20 7.27
CA GLU A 106 -27.35 -21.23 7.05
C GLU A 106 -27.53 -20.94 5.56
N PRO A 107 -28.75 -21.08 5.00
CA PRO A 107 -28.98 -20.88 3.58
C PRO A 107 -28.73 -19.42 3.19
N LEU A 108 -28.13 -19.23 2.01
CA LEU A 108 -27.96 -17.92 1.39
C LEU A 108 -29.15 -17.60 0.49
N GLU A 109 -29.68 -16.40 0.62
CA GLU A 109 -30.75 -15.85 -0.22
C GLU A 109 -30.43 -14.38 -0.49
N ILE A 110 -30.37 -14.01 -1.77
CA ILE A 110 -30.19 -12.61 -2.15
C ILE A 110 -31.54 -11.90 -2.06
N LYS A 111 -31.63 -10.93 -1.16
CA LYS A 111 -32.80 -10.05 -1.04
C LYS A 111 -32.56 -8.77 -1.83
N GLU A 112 -33.31 -8.60 -2.91
CA GLU A 112 -33.22 -7.43 -3.80
C GLU A 112 -34.26 -6.37 -3.42
N ASP A 113 -33.80 -5.15 -3.15
CA ASP A 113 -34.62 -3.94 -3.03
C ASP A 113 -34.15 -2.93 -4.08
N GLY A 114 -34.70 -3.04 -5.29
CA GLY A 114 -34.17 -2.36 -6.46
C GLY A 114 -32.73 -2.82 -6.75
N MET A 115 -31.79 -1.87 -6.75
CA MET A 115 -30.36 -2.15 -6.94
C MET A 115 -29.62 -2.43 -5.63
N ILE A 116 -30.29 -2.40 -4.48
CA ILE A 116 -29.67 -2.78 -3.21
C ILE A 116 -29.88 -4.28 -2.99
N TRP A 117 -28.80 -5.04 -3.09
CA TRP A 117 -28.81 -6.49 -2.89
C TRP A 117 -28.24 -6.82 -1.53
N ARG A 118 -28.89 -7.72 -0.79
CA ARG A 118 -28.45 -8.12 0.55
C ARG A 118 -28.24 -9.62 0.62
N CYS A 119 -27.03 -10.02 0.96
CA CYS A 119 -26.67 -11.41 1.21
C CYS A 119 -25.32 -11.44 1.94
N PRO A 120 -25.14 -12.30 2.95
CA PRO A 120 -23.82 -12.52 3.54
C PRO A 120 -22.78 -12.88 2.48
N GLY A 121 -21.62 -12.22 2.53
CA GLY A 121 -20.47 -12.43 1.65
C GLY A 121 -20.59 -11.83 0.25
N ILE A 122 -21.62 -11.03 -0.03
CA ILE A 122 -21.83 -10.45 -1.37
C ILE A 122 -20.80 -9.37 -1.72
N THR A 123 -20.36 -8.58 -0.74
CA THR A 123 -19.32 -7.55 -0.88
C THR A 123 -17.95 -7.99 -0.39
N ASP A 124 -17.90 -8.93 0.54
CA ASP A 124 -16.70 -9.46 1.17
C ASP A 124 -16.63 -11.00 0.95
N ASP A 125 -16.08 -11.47 -0.16
CA ASP A 125 -15.43 -10.67 -1.23
C ASP A 125 -15.97 -10.99 -2.64
N THR A 126 -17.18 -11.55 -2.71
CA THR A 126 -17.72 -12.12 -3.94
C THR A 126 -17.77 -11.13 -5.11
N VAL A 127 -18.14 -9.86 -4.88
CA VAL A 127 -18.19 -8.84 -5.94
C VAL A 127 -16.81 -8.51 -6.49
N ASN A 128 -15.75 -8.48 -5.68
CA ASN A 128 -14.40 -8.20 -6.15
C ASN A 128 -13.80 -9.42 -6.86
N VAL A 129 -14.18 -10.65 -6.50
CA VAL A 129 -13.92 -11.84 -7.32
C VAL A 129 -14.52 -11.68 -8.72
N VAL A 130 -15.76 -11.18 -8.83
CA VAL A 130 -16.37 -10.89 -10.14
C VAL A 130 -15.59 -9.81 -10.89
N MET A 131 -15.09 -8.76 -10.22
CA MET A 131 -14.25 -7.75 -10.86
C MET A 131 -12.94 -8.34 -11.38
N LEU A 132 -12.30 -9.22 -10.62
CA LEU A 132 -11.10 -9.95 -11.02
C LEU A 132 -11.36 -10.79 -12.27
N LEU A 133 -12.46 -11.57 -12.28
CA LEU A 133 -12.88 -12.40 -13.40
C LEU A 133 -13.16 -11.58 -14.67
N MET A 134 -13.86 -10.44 -14.52
CA MET A 134 -14.16 -9.54 -15.65
C MET A 134 -12.91 -8.84 -16.18
N ALA A 135 -11.98 -8.46 -15.31
CA ALA A 135 -10.70 -7.89 -15.71
C ALA A 135 -9.85 -8.93 -16.46
N ALA A 136 -9.83 -10.19 -16.00
CA ALA A 136 -9.16 -11.29 -16.70
C ALA A 136 -9.78 -11.54 -18.09
N LYS A 137 -11.12 -11.57 -18.18
CA LYS A 137 -11.85 -11.67 -19.45
C LYS A 137 -11.49 -10.54 -20.41
N TYR A 138 -11.44 -9.29 -19.93
CA TYR A 138 -11.03 -8.15 -20.75
C TYR A 138 -9.63 -8.37 -21.34
N VAL A 139 -8.66 -8.69 -20.48
CA VAL A 139 -7.27 -8.91 -20.90
C VAL A 139 -7.15 -10.07 -21.89
N HIS A 140 -7.93 -11.13 -21.70
CA HIS A 140 -8.00 -12.26 -22.64
C HIS A 140 -8.56 -11.86 -24.01
N GLU A 141 -9.63 -11.06 -24.06
CA GLU A 141 -10.28 -10.67 -25.32
C GLU A 141 -9.51 -9.60 -26.10
N THR A 142 -8.85 -8.67 -25.42
CA THR A 142 -8.19 -7.52 -26.07
C THR A 142 -6.68 -7.68 -26.21
N GLU A 143 -6.07 -8.64 -25.50
CA GLU A 143 -4.64 -8.92 -25.50
C GLU A 143 -3.76 -7.64 -25.41
N PRO A 144 -3.93 -6.80 -24.37
CA PRO A 144 -3.28 -5.49 -24.31
C PRO A 144 -1.75 -5.60 -24.23
N GLU A 145 -1.06 -4.67 -24.87
CA GLU A 145 0.39 -4.54 -24.76
C GLU A 145 0.79 -3.95 -23.40
N LEU A 146 1.46 -4.76 -22.57
CA LEU A 146 1.85 -4.43 -21.20
C LEU A 146 3.36 -4.64 -20.97
N PRO A 147 3.98 -3.93 -20.00
CA PRO A 147 5.42 -4.00 -19.75
C PRO A 147 5.86 -5.30 -19.05
N CYS A 148 4.90 -6.09 -18.55
CA CYS A 148 5.15 -7.34 -17.83
C CYS A 148 3.96 -8.30 -18.00
N GLY A 149 4.11 -9.55 -17.55
CA GLY A 149 2.99 -10.50 -17.49
C GLY A 149 2.03 -10.17 -16.35
N LEU A 150 0.87 -10.83 -16.32
CA LEU A 150 -0.10 -10.70 -15.24
C LEU A 150 -0.49 -12.07 -14.70
N ILE A 151 -0.82 -12.12 -13.41
CA ILE A 151 -1.40 -13.29 -12.76
C ILE A 151 -2.73 -12.84 -12.16
N PHE A 152 -3.81 -13.51 -12.53
CA PHE A 152 -5.13 -13.35 -11.93
C PHE A 152 -5.38 -14.59 -11.08
N ALA A 153 -5.58 -14.41 -9.78
CA ALA A 153 -5.77 -15.52 -8.86
C ALA A 153 -6.98 -15.29 -7.95
N ALA A 154 -8.02 -16.12 -8.07
CA ALA A 154 -9.05 -16.17 -7.04
C ALA A 154 -8.55 -17.10 -5.94
N ASP A 155 -8.18 -16.52 -4.80
CA ASP A 155 -7.41 -17.21 -3.76
C ASP A 155 -8.28 -17.63 -2.57
N LEU A 156 -7.69 -18.38 -1.65
CA LEU A 156 -8.41 -19.08 -0.59
C LEU A 156 -7.99 -18.64 0.81
N GLY A 157 -8.91 -18.77 1.76
CA GLY A 157 -8.61 -18.66 3.18
C GLY A 157 -7.96 -17.35 3.57
N GLU A 158 -8.43 -16.22 3.04
CA GLU A 158 -8.08 -14.90 3.58
C GLU A 158 -8.50 -14.93 5.06
N GLU A 159 -9.77 -15.27 5.29
CA GLU A 159 -10.52 -14.93 6.48
C GLU A 159 -10.11 -15.70 7.72
N GLY A 160 -10.36 -15.09 8.89
CA GLY A 160 -10.32 -15.75 10.20
C GLY A 160 -9.08 -16.64 10.44
N LEU A 161 -9.30 -17.96 10.45
CA LEU A 161 -8.27 -18.99 10.66
C LEU A 161 -7.62 -19.50 9.36
N GLY A 162 -8.15 -19.15 8.19
CA GLY A 162 -7.49 -19.36 6.90
C GLY A 162 -6.14 -18.64 6.86
N ASN A 163 -6.10 -17.46 7.48
CA ASN A 163 -4.86 -16.75 7.82
C ASN A 163 -3.99 -16.45 6.57
N LEU A 164 -4.66 -16.03 5.49
CA LEU A 164 -4.04 -15.67 4.22
C LEU A 164 -3.34 -16.87 3.54
N CYS A 165 -3.88 -18.09 3.68
CA CYS A 165 -3.18 -19.28 3.19
C CYS A 165 -3.05 -19.31 1.66
N GLY A 166 -4.06 -18.83 0.93
CA GLY A 166 -4.10 -18.68 -0.52
C GLY A 166 -2.98 -17.80 -1.04
N VAL A 167 -3.03 -16.50 -0.75
CA VAL A 167 -1.99 -15.55 -1.13
C VAL A 167 -0.59 -15.95 -0.62
N ARG A 168 -0.45 -16.64 0.52
CA ARG A 168 0.87 -17.15 0.95
C ARG A 168 1.44 -18.12 -0.06
N ALA A 169 0.66 -19.10 -0.50
CA ALA A 169 1.09 -20.07 -1.49
C ALA A 169 1.42 -19.40 -2.83
N LEU A 170 0.61 -18.42 -3.25
CA LEU A 170 0.84 -17.65 -4.47
C LEU A 170 2.15 -16.85 -4.40
N VAL A 171 2.36 -16.10 -3.32
CA VAL A 171 3.59 -15.31 -3.14
C VAL A 171 4.80 -16.22 -2.97
N ASP A 172 4.69 -17.36 -2.25
CA ASP A 172 5.76 -18.37 -2.15
C ASP A 172 6.18 -18.89 -3.53
N HIS A 173 5.21 -19.13 -4.42
CA HIS A 173 5.47 -19.65 -5.75
C HIS A 173 6.09 -18.59 -6.68
N TYR A 174 5.52 -17.38 -6.69
CA TYR A 174 5.86 -16.34 -7.67
C TYR A 174 6.85 -15.28 -7.15
N GLU A 175 7.35 -15.37 -5.92
CA GLU A 175 8.09 -14.30 -5.22
C GLU A 175 9.13 -13.58 -6.11
N LYS A 176 9.93 -14.34 -6.86
CA LYS A 176 11.02 -13.80 -7.70
C LYS A 176 10.52 -13.07 -8.95
N ASN A 177 9.33 -13.44 -9.41
CA ASN A 177 8.67 -12.90 -10.60
C ASN A 177 7.83 -11.66 -10.27
N LEU A 178 7.35 -11.54 -9.03
CA LEU A 178 6.47 -10.43 -8.65
C LEU A 178 7.23 -9.10 -8.67
N CYS A 179 6.70 -8.15 -9.42
CA CYS A 179 7.10 -6.74 -9.36
C CYS A 179 6.04 -5.87 -8.68
N GLY A 180 4.84 -6.39 -8.42
CA GLY A 180 3.83 -5.73 -7.62
C GLY A 180 2.59 -6.61 -7.45
N MET A 181 1.71 -6.22 -6.53
CA MET A 181 0.44 -6.91 -6.33
C MET A 181 -0.70 -5.92 -6.07
N ALA A 182 -1.92 -6.27 -6.49
CA ALA A 182 -3.13 -5.63 -6.01
C ALA A 182 -4.17 -6.66 -5.55
N ALA A 183 -4.57 -6.59 -4.28
CA ALA A 183 -5.71 -7.36 -3.79
C ALA A 183 -7.00 -6.59 -4.07
N PHE A 184 -7.97 -7.23 -4.71
CA PHE A 184 -9.29 -6.69 -4.96
C PHE A 184 -10.17 -7.11 -3.80
N ASP A 185 -10.45 -6.19 -2.88
CA ASP A 185 -11.08 -6.49 -1.60
C ASP A 185 -11.71 -5.20 -1.03
N LEU A 186 -12.73 -5.35 -0.17
CA LEU A 186 -13.45 -4.28 0.50
C LEU A 186 -14.18 -3.34 -0.48
N TYR A 187 -14.39 -2.10 -0.03
CA TYR A 187 -15.21 -1.08 -0.68
C TYR A 187 -14.37 -0.02 -1.38
N ARG A 188 -14.94 0.59 -2.41
CA ARG A 188 -14.24 1.56 -3.27
C ARG A 188 -13.98 2.94 -2.67
N ASP A 189 -14.64 3.29 -1.57
CA ASP A 189 -14.46 4.59 -0.90
C ASP A 189 -13.09 4.69 -0.21
N LYS A 190 -12.45 3.53 0.00
CA LYS A 190 -11.13 3.42 0.62
C LYS A 190 -10.17 2.62 -0.23
N MET A 191 -8.90 2.82 0.05
CA MET A 191 -7.84 1.94 -0.43
C MET A 191 -6.82 1.73 0.69
N TYR A 192 -6.11 0.61 0.65
CA TYR A 192 -5.30 0.16 1.78
C TYR A 192 -3.86 -0.13 1.32
N PRO A 193 -3.01 0.91 1.24
CA PRO A 193 -1.59 0.75 0.95
C PRO A 193 -0.76 0.41 2.21
N ILE A 194 -1.39 0.47 3.39
CA ILE A 194 -0.77 0.17 4.68
C ILE A 194 -1.47 -1.06 5.26
N CYS A 195 -0.68 -2.06 5.64
CA CYS A 195 -1.19 -3.31 6.20
C CYS A 195 -1.01 -3.40 7.71
N ILE A 196 -2.09 -3.74 8.41
CA ILE A 196 -2.09 -4.04 9.84
C ILE A 196 -1.71 -5.52 10.01
N GLY A 197 -0.59 -5.77 10.69
CA GLY A 197 -0.25 -7.12 11.14
C GLY A 197 -1.11 -7.55 12.32
N SER A 198 -1.36 -8.84 12.44
CA SER A 198 -2.05 -9.45 13.57
C SER A 198 -1.41 -10.76 14.00
N VAL A 199 -1.29 -10.96 15.31
CA VAL A 199 -0.76 -12.21 15.88
C VAL A 199 -1.72 -12.71 16.94
N ARG A 200 -2.16 -13.96 16.82
CA ARG A 200 -3.20 -14.56 17.65
C ARG A 200 -2.66 -15.78 18.37
N TYR A 201 -2.89 -15.83 19.68
CA TYR A 201 -2.45 -16.92 20.54
C TYR A 201 -3.62 -17.56 21.26
N ARG A 202 -3.58 -18.89 21.36
CA ARG A 202 -4.34 -19.64 22.37
C ARG A 202 -3.44 -19.88 23.57
N ILE A 203 -3.79 -19.27 24.69
CA ILE A 203 -3.07 -19.41 25.95
C ILE A 203 -3.90 -20.28 26.87
N SER A 204 -3.34 -21.38 27.38
CA SER A 204 -4.03 -22.30 28.28
C SER A 204 -3.27 -22.45 29.58
N ALA A 205 -3.99 -22.50 30.71
CA ALA A 205 -3.44 -22.78 32.02
C ALA A 205 -3.99 -24.11 32.53
N LYS A 206 -3.11 -24.93 33.10
CA LYS A 206 -3.46 -26.19 33.78
C LYS A 206 -2.99 -26.17 35.23
N THR A 207 -3.85 -26.63 36.12
CA THR A 207 -3.53 -26.82 37.54
C THR A 207 -3.94 -28.22 37.99
N LYS A 208 -3.77 -28.51 39.28
CA LYS A 208 -4.22 -29.78 39.87
C LYS A 208 -5.74 -29.90 40.01
N GLY A 209 -6.46 -28.78 40.01
CA GLY A 209 -7.89 -28.73 40.35
C GLY A 209 -8.23 -29.31 41.74
N GLY A 210 -9.51 -29.63 41.96
CA GLY A 210 -9.99 -30.30 43.16
C GLY A 210 -11.35 -29.82 43.65
N HIS A 211 -11.80 -30.35 44.78
CA HIS A 211 -13.04 -29.90 45.42
C HIS A 211 -12.81 -28.53 46.08
N SER A 212 -13.67 -27.54 45.79
CA SER A 212 -13.43 -26.14 46.20
C SER A 212 -13.29 -25.95 47.72
N PHE A 213 -14.05 -26.70 48.52
CA PHE A 213 -13.93 -26.70 49.98
C PHE A 213 -12.71 -27.49 50.49
N LEU A 214 -12.60 -28.78 50.18
CA LEU A 214 -11.56 -29.66 50.74
C LEU A 214 -10.14 -29.34 50.24
N ASN A 215 -10.02 -28.68 49.10
CA ASN A 215 -8.74 -28.35 48.49
C ASN A 215 -8.52 -26.84 48.36
N PHE A 216 -9.20 -26.06 49.21
CA PHE A 216 -9.02 -24.60 49.27
C PHE A 216 -7.53 -24.23 49.43
N GLY A 217 -7.10 -23.21 48.68
CA GLY A 217 -5.69 -22.78 48.60
C GLY A 217 -4.93 -23.31 47.40
N ARG A 218 -5.43 -24.35 46.69
CA ARG A 218 -4.84 -24.76 45.40
C ARG A 218 -5.07 -23.71 44.32
N LYS A 219 -4.13 -23.66 43.36
CA LYS A 219 -4.24 -22.84 42.16
C LYS A 219 -5.45 -23.21 41.31
N ASN A 220 -6.15 -22.19 40.84
CA ASN A 220 -7.34 -22.29 39.98
C ASN A 220 -6.98 -21.76 38.59
N ALA A 221 -7.17 -22.57 37.54
CA ALA A 221 -6.77 -22.20 36.18
C ALA A 221 -7.45 -20.91 35.67
N ILE A 222 -8.71 -20.67 36.02
CA ILE A 222 -9.44 -19.44 35.65
C ILE A 222 -8.83 -18.24 36.36
N ALA A 223 -8.55 -18.35 37.66
CA ALA A 223 -7.96 -17.25 38.43
C ALA A 223 -6.54 -16.93 37.95
N GLU A 224 -5.78 -17.95 37.57
CA GLU A 224 -4.43 -17.81 37.01
C GLU A 224 -4.45 -17.08 35.65
N LEU A 225 -5.37 -17.45 34.73
CA LEU A 225 -5.56 -16.69 33.50
C LEU A 225 -6.06 -15.27 33.76
N ALA A 226 -7.01 -15.05 34.68
CA ALA A 226 -7.47 -13.70 35.02
C ALA A 226 -6.33 -12.80 35.53
N GLY A 227 -5.42 -13.36 36.32
CA GLY A 227 -4.21 -12.68 36.78
C GLY A 227 -3.23 -12.38 35.63
N LEU A 228 -3.05 -13.31 34.70
CA LEU A 228 -2.23 -13.11 33.50
C LEU A 228 -2.83 -12.01 32.60
N ILE A 229 -4.14 -12.00 32.38
CA ILE A 229 -4.83 -10.94 31.62
C ILE A 229 -4.53 -9.57 32.21
N GLY A 230 -4.68 -9.43 33.53
CA GLY A 230 -4.42 -8.16 34.21
C GLY A 230 -2.96 -7.71 34.15
N GLU A 231 -2.01 -8.61 33.87
CA GLU A 231 -0.60 -8.30 33.64
C GLU A 231 -0.36 -7.93 32.19
N LEU A 232 -0.88 -8.71 31.24
CA LEU A 232 -0.77 -8.43 29.80
C LEU A 232 -1.33 -7.04 29.43
N TYR A 233 -2.43 -6.62 30.05
CA TYR A 233 -3.03 -5.30 29.84
C TYR A 233 -2.26 -4.13 30.48
N ARG A 234 -1.10 -4.38 31.12
CA ARG A 234 -0.20 -3.33 31.60
C ARG A 234 0.89 -2.98 30.60
N PHE A 235 1.00 -3.74 29.50
CA PHE A 235 1.96 -3.46 28.44
C PHE A 235 1.79 -2.02 27.94
N GLN A 236 2.88 -1.27 28.00
CA GLN A 236 2.94 0.09 27.48
C GLN A 236 3.30 0.01 26.00
N THR A 237 2.35 0.38 25.15
CA THR A 237 2.59 0.48 23.71
C THR A 237 3.46 1.68 23.41
N ASP A 238 4.22 1.61 22.32
CA ASP A 238 4.88 2.79 21.78
C ASP A 238 3.81 3.79 21.30
N ALA A 239 3.96 5.06 21.65
CA ALA A 239 3.06 6.12 21.17
C ALA A 239 3.30 6.44 19.68
N ALA A 240 4.46 6.06 19.14
CA ALA A 240 4.82 6.26 17.75
C ALA A 240 4.19 5.23 16.79
N SER A 241 3.56 4.16 17.30
CA SER A 241 2.88 3.14 16.48
C SER A 241 1.46 2.89 16.98
N HIS A 242 0.54 2.62 16.06
CA HIS A 242 -0.80 2.19 16.45
C HIS A 242 -0.82 0.69 16.79
N THR A 243 -0.45 0.37 18.03
CA THR A 243 -0.47 -1.01 18.55
C THR A 243 -1.67 -1.25 19.46
N THR A 244 -2.36 -2.37 19.27
CA THR A 244 -3.49 -2.79 20.11
C THR A 244 -3.35 -4.23 20.57
N TYR A 245 -4.00 -4.57 21.68
CA TYR A 245 -4.09 -5.94 22.18
C TYR A 245 -5.45 -6.24 22.77
N ASN A 246 -5.90 -7.49 22.67
CA ASN A 246 -7.23 -7.89 23.11
C ASN A 246 -7.32 -9.37 23.50
N VAL A 247 -7.90 -9.65 24.67
CA VAL A 247 -8.39 -11.00 25.01
C VAL A 247 -9.84 -11.11 24.55
N GLY A 248 -10.03 -11.69 23.37
CA GLY A 248 -11.34 -11.76 22.72
C GLY A 248 -12.25 -12.89 23.23
N LYS A 249 -11.67 -13.96 23.82
CA LYS A 249 -12.43 -15.10 24.35
C LYS A 249 -11.70 -15.71 25.54
N ILE A 250 -12.45 -16.15 26.55
CA ILE A 250 -11.96 -16.97 27.66
C ILE A 250 -12.98 -18.06 27.99
N GLU A 251 -12.51 -19.27 28.30
CA GLU A 251 -13.33 -20.41 28.70
C GLU A 251 -12.57 -21.32 29.67
N GLY A 252 -13.26 -22.00 30.58
CA GLY A 252 -12.60 -22.91 31.53
C GLY A 252 -13.47 -23.32 32.71
N GLY A 253 -12.97 -24.28 33.48
CA GLY A 253 -13.67 -24.86 34.63
C GLY A 253 -14.71 -25.94 34.27
N THR A 254 -15.27 -26.57 35.29
CA THR A 254 -16.21 -27.70 35.14
C THR A 254 -17.53 -27.44 35.85
N SER A 255 -17.49 -27.05 37.12
CA SER A 255 -18.68 -26.76 37.92
C SER A 255 -18.35 -25.81 39.08
N VAL A 256 -19.38 -25.18 39.65
CA VAL A 256 -19.23 -24.15 40.70
C VAL A 256 -18.48 -24.63 41.96
N ASN A 257 -18.56 -25.91 42.29
CA ASN A 257 -17.93 -26.49 43.49
C ASN A 257 -16.58 -27.19 43.18
N THR A 258 -15.96 -26.87 42.06
CA THR A 258 -14.64 -27.39 41.66
C THR A 258 -13.65 -26.25 41.45
N ILE A 259 -12.40 -26.47 41.88
CA ILE A 259 -11.26 -25.62 41.50
C ILE A 259 -10.94 -25.96 40.05
N ALA A 260 -10.97 -24.97 39.16
CA ALA A 260 -10.79 -25.20 37.73
C ALA A 260 -9.41 -25.81 37.45
N GLN A 261 -9.40 -26.97 36.82
CA GLN A 261 -8.20 -27.70 36.42
C GLN A 261 -7.61 -27.14 35.12
N ASP A 262 -8.46 -26.76 34.17
CA ASP A 262 -8.07 -26.26 32.87
C ASP A 262 -8.89 -25.00 32.52
N ALA A 263 -8.23 -24.05 31.87
CA ALA A 263 -8.84 -22.88 31.25
C ALA A 263 -8.00 -22.44 30.04
N SER A 264 -8.62 -21.75 29.08
CA SER A 264 -7.93 -21.17 27.94
C SER A 264 -8.51 -19.83 27.51
N MET A 265 -7.70 -19.02 26.85
CA MET A 265 -8.08 -17.73 26.28
C MET A 265 -7.50 -17.54 24.88
N LEU A 266 -8.17 -16.72 24.07
CA LEU A 266 -7.66 -16.21 22.80
C LEU A 266 -7.21 -14.77 22.98
N PHE A 267 -5.93 -14.51 22.68
CA PHE A 267 -5.29 -13.22 22.82
C PHE A 267 -4.73 -12.75 21.47
N GLU A 268 -4.94 -11.49 21.11
CA GLU A 268 -4.51 -10.90 19.84
C GLU A 268 -3.67 -9.66 20.11
N PHE A 269 -2.62 -9.49 19.30
CA PHE A 269 -1.94 -8.23 19.07
C PHE A 269 -2.20 -7.75 17.64
N ARG A 270 -2.33 -6.44 17.44
CA ARG A 270 -2.29 -5.81 16.12
C ARG A 270 -1.36 -4.61 16.12
N SER A 271 -0.67 -4.40 15.01
CA SER A 271 0.09 -3.17 14.78
C SER A 271 0.34 -2.98 13.29
N GLU A 272 0.55 -1.74 12.88
CA GLU A 272 1.12 -1.39 11.57
C GLU A 272 2.66 -1.55 11.55
N ASP A 273 3.30 -1.59 12.72
CA ASP A 273 4.75 -1.68 12.86
C ASP A 273 5.20 -3.08 13.35
N TYR A 274 6.08 -3.70 12.56
CA TYR A 274 6.59 -5.04 12.86
C TYR A 274 7.40 -5.08 14.15
N ARG A 275 8.13 -4.00 14.49
CA ARG A 275 9.00 -3.96 15.68
C ARG A 275 8.15 -3.95 16.95
N SER A 276 7.05 -3.20 16.91
CA SER A 276 6.05 -3.15 17.96
C SER A 276 5.38 -4.51 18.17
N LEU A 277 5.06 -5.25 17.09
CA LEU A 277 4.60 -6.64 17.22
C LEU A 277 5.65 -7.55 17.85
N GLU A 278 6.91 -7.50 17.40
CA GLU A 278 8.00 -8.32 17.97
C GLU A 278 8.19 -8.03 19.48
N ALA A 279 8.07 -6.77 19.89
CA ALA A 279 8.10 -6.38 21.30
C ALA A 279 6.91 -6.93 22.10
N CYS A 280 5.71 -6.93 21.52
CA CYS A 280 4.51 -7.53 22.12
C CYS A 280 4.66 -9.05 22.28
N GLU A 281 5.16 -9.75 21.25
CA GLU A 281 5.41 -11.20 21.30
C GLU A 281 6.43 -11.52 22.40
N THR A 282 7.52 -10.76 22.49
CA THR A 282 8.54 -10.93 23.54
C THR A 282 7.95 -10.73 24.94
N TYR A 283 7.18 -9.65 25.13
CA TYR A 283 6.54 -9.38 26.42
C TYR A 283 5.57 -10.49 26.84
N LEU A 284 4.78 -11.02 25.89
CA LEU A 284 3.89 -12.15 26.15
C LEU A 284 4.66 -13.40 26.60
N GLU A 285 5.73 -13.75 25.88
CA GLU A 285 6.57 -14.91 26.18
C GLU A 285 7.23 -14.80 27.55
N GLU A 286 7.83 -13.65 27.87
CA GLU A 286 8.45 -13.39 29.17
C GLU A 286 7.43 -13.44 30.31
N THR A 287 6.25 -12.84 30.12
CA THR A 287 5.17 -12.83 31.11
C THR A 287 4.67 -14.25 31.40
N ILE A 288 4.47 -15.06 30.36
CA ILE A 288 4.06 -16.47 30.54
C ILE A 288 5.17 -17.27 31.23
N ALA A 289 6.42 -17.10 30.81
CA ALA A 289 7.57 -17.81 31.38
C ALA A 289 7.72 -17.51 32.88
N ALA A 290 7.55 -16.25 33.30
CA ALA A 290 7.64 -15.84 34.70
C ALA A 290 6.55 -16.45 35.60
N ARG A 291 5.42 -16.87 35.03
CA ARG A 291 4.28 -17.46 35.77
C ARG A 291 4.30 -18.98 35.80
N GLN A 292 5.21 -19.63 35.06
CA GLN A 292 5.36 -21.09 35.10
C GLN A 292 5.78 -21.55 36.49
N SER A 293 5.17 -22.64 36.99
CA SER A 293 5.51 -23.22 38.29
C SER A 293 5.12 -24.70 38.37
N GLU A 294 5.52 -25.40 39.43
CA GLU A 294 5.08 -26.79 39.66
C GLU A 294 3.55 -26.94 39.81
N GLU A 295 2.87 -25.88 40.27
CA GLU A 295 1.41 -25.90 40.51
C GLU A 295 0.58 -25.43 39.30
N VAL A 296 1.18 -24.69 38.37
CA VAL A 296 0.52 -24.10 37.20
C VAL A 296 1.39 -24.26 35.97
N GLN A 297 0.84 -24.92 34.96
CA GLN A 297 1.48 -25.11 33.65
C GLN A 297 0.74 -24.29 32.61
N TYR A 298 1.42 -23.31 32.03
CA TYR A 298 0.91 -22.53 30.90
C TYR A 298 1.38 -23.13 29.57
N SER A 299 0.54 -23.01 28.54
CA SER A 299 0.94 -23.24 27.15
C SER A 299 0.47 -22.06 26.31
N CYS A 300 1.32 -21.62 25.39
CA CYS A 300 1.02 -20.56 24.44
C CYS A 300 1.16 -21.14 23.04
N LYS A 301 0.08 -21.16 22.26
CA LYS A 301 0.09 -21.69 20.89
C LYS A 301 -0.28 -20.58 19.93
N LEU A 302 0.57 -20.32 18.94
CA LEU A 302 0.23 -19.47 17.82
C LEU A 302 -0.91 -20.11 17.03
N VAL A 303 -2.00 -19.37 16.82
CA VAL A 303 -3.18 -19.84 16.05
C VAL A 303 -3.43 -19.03 14.78
N GLY A 304 -2.78 -17.87 14.62
CA GLY A 304 -2.82 -17.07 13.40
C GLY A 304 -1.75 -15.99 13.45
N LYS A 305 -1.14 -15.68 12.30
CA LYS A 305 -0.11 -14.64 12.18
C LYS A 305 -0.17 -14.01 10.79
N ARG A 306 -0.73 -12.81 10.70
CA ARG A 306 -0.66 -11.94 9.51
C ARG A 306 0.48 -10.93 9.75
N PRO A 307 1.55 -10.91 8.93
CA PRO A 307 2.73 -10.08 9.17
C PRO A 307 2.47 -8.60 8.88
N CYS A 308 3.18 -7.68 9.54
CA CYS A 308 3.24 -6.28 9.11
C CYS A 308 4.04 -6.12 7.81
N ALA A 309 3.89 -4.96 7.17
CA ALA A 309 4.75 -4.55 6.07
C ALA A 309 6.23 -4.46 6.50
N ARG A 310 7.14 -4.75 5.55
CA ARG A 310 8.57 -4.43 5.63
C ARG A 310 8.88 -3.26 4.68
N GLU A 311 10.12 -2.79 4.68
CA GLU A 311 10.57 -1.72 3.79
C GLU A 311 10.36 -2.11 2.31
N THR A 312 9.60 -1.30 1.58
CA THR A 312 9.35 -1.43 0.13
C THR A 312 9.91 -0.19 -0.58
N ASP A 313 9.95 -0.19 -1.92
CA ASP A 313 10.27 1.04 -2.66
C ASP A 313 9.13 2.07 -2.44
N PRO A 314 9.40 3.19 -1.74
CA PRO A 314 8.38 4.16 -1.40
C PRO A 314 7.85 4.91 -2.63
N VAL A 315 8.67 5.08 -3.68
CA VAL A 315 8.23 5.70 -4.93
C VAL A 315 7.27 4.76 -5.65
N GLN A 316 7.60 3.47 -5.73
CA GLN A 316 6.72 2.50 -6.35
C GLN A 316 5.37 2.42 -5.64
N MET A 317 5.37 2.34 -4.31
CA MET A 317 4.15 2.37 -3.49
C MET A 317 3.31 3.63 -3.74
N ALA A 318 3.95 4.82 -3.81
CA ALA A 318 3.26 6.07 -4.09
C ALA A 318 2.64 6.12 -5.50
N ARG A 319 3.35 5.58 -6.50
CA ARG A 319 2.88 5.47 -7.88
C ARG A 319 1.69 4.53 -8.00
N MET A 320 1.77 3.34 -7.40
CA MET A 320 0.67 2.37 -7.36
C MET A 320 -0.56 2.94 -6.66
N THR A 321 -0.36 3.54 -5.48
CA THR A 321 -1.41 4.20 -4.68
C THR A 321 -2.12 5.27 -5.51
N ARG A 322 -1.35 6.18 -6.13
CA ARG A 322 -1.93 7.26 -6.92
C ARG A 322 -2.65 6.74 -8.16
N CYS A 323 -2.11 5.73 -8.82
CA CYS A 323 -2.75 5.08 -9.96
C CYS A 323 -4.14 4.54 -9.59
N ALA A 324 -4.25 3.85 -8.44
CA ALA A 324 -5.53 3.35 -7.95
C ALA A 324 -6.50 4.49 -7.60
N GLN A 325 -6.10 5.48 -6.79
CA GLN A 325 -6.96 6.60 -6.41
C GLN A 325 -7.51 7.35 -7.62
N LYS A 326 -6.65 7.63 -8.60
CA LYS A 326 -7.05 8.33 -9.82
C LYS A 326 -7.92 7.48 -10.72
N THR A 327 -7.68 6.17 -10.78
CA THR A 327 -8.52 5.25 -11.55
C THR A 327 -9.92 5.10 -10.94
N LEU A 328 -10.02 4.96 -9.62
CA LEU A 328 -11.32 4.95 -8.93
C LEU A 328 -12.08 6.26 -9.14
N LYS A 329 -11.41 7.40 -8.97
CA LYS A 329 -12.01 8.72 -9.20
C LYS A 329 -12.48 8.91 -10.65
N ALA A 330 -11.75 8.37 -11.61
CA ALA A 330 -12.11 8.45 -13.02
C ALA A 330 -13.40 7.71 -13.35
N ALA A 331 -13.69 6.63 -12.62
CA ALA A 331 -14.84 5.77 -12.88
C ALA A 331 -16.15 6.49 -12.55
N ASP A 332 -16.23 7.16 -11.40
CA ASP A 332 -17.49 7.72 -10.89
C ASP A 332 -17.40 9.08 -10.18
N GLY A 333 -16.22 9.69 -10.12
CA GLY A 333 -15.98 11.02 -9.57
C GLY A 333 -15.54 11.07 -8.10
N GLU A 334 -15.56 9.96 -7.37
CA GLU A 334 -15.17 9.91 -5.95
C GLU A 334 -13.72 9.45 -5.76
N GLU A 335 -12.93 10.22 -5.01
CA GLU A 335 -11.53 9.89 -4.75
C GLU A 335 -11.43 9.03 -3.48
N ALA A 336 -10.87 7.83 -3.62
CA ALA A 336 -10.68 6.92 -2.50
C ALA A 336 -9.68 7.47 -1.48
N VAL A 337 -10.00 7.27 -0.20
CA VAL A 337 -9.15 7.69 0.92
C VAL A 337 -8.24 6.53 1.34
N CYS A 338 -6.95 6.81 1.51
CA CYS A 338 -6.03 5.80 2.04
C CYS A 338 -6.38 5.50 3.51
N SER A 339 -6.37 4.22 3.86
CA SER A 339 -6.58 3.73 5.21
C SER A 339 -5.71 2.48 5.44
N GLU A 340 -5.83 1.88 6.62
CA GLU A 340 -5.06 0.72 7.03
C GLU A 340 -6.00 -0.44 7.34
N ALA A 341 -5.67 -1.63 6.84
CA ALA A 341 -6.43 -2.86 7.03
C ALA A 341 -5.50 -4.08 7.05
N SER A 342 -6.01 -5.23 7.50
CA SER A 342 -5.30 -6.50 7.29
C SER A 342 -6.01 -7.23 6.16
N THR A 343 -5.27 -7.53 5.10
CA THR A 343 -5.75 -8.16 3.85
C THR A 343 -4.65 -9.05 3.28
N ASP A 344 -4.85 -9.62 2.10
CA ASP A 344 -3.81 -10.37 1.38
C ASP A 344 -2.50 -9.61 1.21
N CYS A 345 -2.56 -8.28 1.13
CA CYS A 345 -1.40 -7.42 0.96
C CYS A 345 -0.38 -7.51 2.11
N ASN A 346 -0.78 -8.04 3.28
CA ASN A 346 0.14 -8.32 4.38
C ASN A 346 1.32 -9.20 3.91
N ILE A 347 1.08 -10.20 3.05
CA ILE A 347 2.11 -11.16 2.63
C ILE A 347 3.18 -10.53 1.73
N PRO A 348 2.86 -9.99 0.54
CA PRO A 348 3.87 -9.39 -0.34
C PRO A 348 4.60 -8.23 0.35
N LEU A 349 3.90 -7.37 1.11
CA LEU A 349 4.54 -6.24 1.81
C LEU A 349 5.54 -6.73 2.87
N SER A 350 5.26 -7.85 3.54
CA SER A 350 6.20 -8.45 4.49
C SER A 350 7.46 -9.02 3.83
N ARG A 351 7.46 -9.16 2.49
CA ARG A 351 8.56 -9.66 1.67
C ARG A 351 9.14 -8.61 0.73
N HIS A 352 8.95 -7.33 1.05
CA HIS A 352 9.47 -6.21 0.27
C HIS A 352 8.87 -6.07 -1.13
N ILE A 353 7.76 -6.75 -1.42
CA ILE A 353 7.03 -6.64 -2.69
C ILE A 353 5.93 -5.57 -2.52
N PRO A 354 5.95 -4.49 -3.32
CA PRO A 354 4.91 -3.44 -3.25
C PRO A 354 3.53 -4.00 -3.55
N ALA A 355 2.56 -3.71 -2.68
CA ALA A 355 1.20 -4.16 -2.84
C ALA A 355 0.18 -3.16 -2.30
N ILE A 356 -1.01 -3.14 -2.90
CA ILE A 356 -2.14 -2.29 -2.50
C ILE A 356 -3.43 -3.11 -2.48
N CYS A 357 -4.32 -2.83 -1.52
CA CYS A 357 -5.68 -3.37 -1.55
C CYS A 357 -6.66 -2.29 -2.02
N VAL A 358 -7.55 -2.67 -2.95
CA VAL A 358 -8.46 -1.77 -3.67
C VAL A 358 -9.84 -2.42 -3.80
N GLY A 359 -10.89 -1.76 -3.30
CA GLY A 359 -12.26 -2.20 -3.51
C GLY A 359 -12.89 -1.56 -4.74
N PHE A 360 -13.86 -2.25 -5.34
CA PHE A 360 -14.52 -1.80 -6.57
C PHE A 360 -16.02 -1.60 -6.43
N CYS A 361 -16.60 -1.94 -5.28
CA CYS A 361 -18.03 -1.88 -5.05
C CYS A 361 -18.43 -0.80 -4.03
N ARG A 362 -19.67 -0.35 -4.11
CA ARG A 362 -20.34 0.38 -3.01
C ARG A 362 -21.18 -0.59 -2.21
N GLY A 363 -21.01 -0.58 -0.90
CA GLY A 363 -21.77 -1.46 -0.02
C GLY A 363 -21.45 -1.19 1.44
N GLY A 364 -21.81 -2.14 2.29
CA GLY A 364 -21.48 -2.07 3.70
C GLY A 364 -21.96 -3.28 4.49
N GLY A 365 -21.49 -3.36 5.73
CA GLY A 365 -21.89 -4.42 6.64
C GLY A 365 -21.13 -5.73 6.44
N ALA A 366 -19.91 -5.70 5.91
CA ALA A 366 -18.99 -6.84 5.94
C ALA A 366 -19.01 -7.52 7.32
N HIS A 367 -18.97 -8.85 7.31
CA HIS A 367 -19.11 -9.72 8.48
C HIS A 367 -20.47 -9.66 9.20
N THR A 368 -21.52 -9.14 8.57
CA THR A 368 -22.89 -9.16 9.12
C THR A 368 -23.86 -9.86 8.16
N ARG A 369 -25.01 -10.31 8.66
CA ARG A 369 -26.02 -10.91 7.79
C ARG A 369 -26.79 -9.87 6.97
N GLU A 370 -26.70 -8.62 7.38
CA GLU A 370 -27.28 -7.46 6.74
C GLU A 370 -26.35 -6.84 5.68
N GLU A 371 -25.23 -7.49 5.39
CA GLU A 371 -24.30 -7.11 4.34
C GLU A 371 -25.04 -6.82 3.04
N TRP A 372 -24.69 -5.69 2.43
CA TRP A 372 -25.40 -5.17 1.28
C TRP A 372 -24.46 -4.55 0.25
N LEU A 373 -24.88 -4.68 -1.01
CA LEU A 373 -24.23 -4.13 -2.19
C LEU A 373 -25.19 -3.19 -2.91
N ASP A 374 -24.70 -2.05 -3.37
CA ASP A 374 -25.35 -1.27 -4.43
C ASP A 374 -24.93 -1.84 -5.80
N ALA A 375 -25.77 -2.70 -6.37
CA ALA A 375 -25.55 -3.35 -7.66
C ALA A 375 -25.47 -2.34 -8.82
N ALA A 376 -25.95 -1.10 -8.66
CA ALA A 376 -25.74 -0.06 -9.66
C ALA A 376 -24.26 0.32 -9.82
N SER A 377 -23.44 0.12 -8.78
CA SER A 377 -22.00 0.42 -8.79
C SER A 377 -21.15 -0.61 -9.53
N VAL A 378 -21.70 -1.77 -9.90
CA VAL A 378 -20.97 -2.88 -10.54
C VAL A 378 -20.32 -2.46 -11.86
N GLU A 379 -21.00 -1.67 -12.69
CA GLU A 379 -20.45 -1.23 -13.99
C GLU A 379 -19.27 -0.27 -13.83
N ASP A 380 -19.35 0.67 -12.89
CA ASP A 380 -18.26 1.60 -12.56
C ASP A 380 -17.09 0.85 -11.90
N GLY A 381 -17.39 -0.13 -11.05
CA GLY A 381 -16.43 -1.04 -10.45
C GLY A 381 -15.65 -1.83 -11.51
N MET A 382 -16.35 -2.40 -12.49
CA MET A 382 -15.72 -3.10 -13.63
C MET A 382 -14.83 -2.16 -14.43
N CYS A 383 -15.30 -0.94 -14.71
CA CYS A 383 -14.50 0.06 -15.43
C CYS A 383 -13.20 0.38 -14.69
N ALA A 384 -13.28 0.56 -13.37
CA ALA A 384 -12.10 0.81 -12.55
C ALA A 384 -11.17 -0.40 -12.48
N ALA A 385 -11.69 -1.63 -12.34
CA ALA A 385 -10.88 -2.84 -12.29
C ALA A 385 -10.12 -3.07 -13.60
N VAL A 386 -10.81 -3.02 -14.75
CA VAL A 386 -10.20 -3.13 -16.08
C VAL A 386 -9.12 -2.07 -16.29
N ALA A 387 -9.43 -0.81 -15.99
CA ALA A 387 -8.45 0.27 -16.11
C ALA A 387 -7.25 0.07 -15.19
N LEU A 388 -7.47 -0.38 -13.95
CA LEU A 388 -6.38 -0.61 -13.00
C LEU A 388 -5.45 -1.71 -13.48
N VAL A 389 -5.98 -2.86 -13.95
CA VAL A 389 -5.12 -3.97 -14.39
C VAL A 389 -4.27 -3.63 -15.62
N CYS A 390 -4.74 -2.71 -16.46
CA CYS A 390 -3.98 -2.20 -17.60
C CYS A 390 -2.97 -1.10 -17.23
N ARG A 391 -3.21 -0.34 -16.15
CA ARG A 391 -2.36 0.80 -15.75
C ARG A 391 -1.30 0.44 -14.73
N LEU A 392 -1.65 -0.38 -13.74
CA LEU A 392 -0.77 -0.73 -12.63
C LEU A 392 0.56 -1.37 -13.06
N PRO A 393 0.63 -2.22 -14.10
CA PRO A 393 1.90 -2.77 -14.59
C PRO A 393 2.97 -1.72 -14.90
N TRP A 394 2.56 -0.55 -15.40
CA TRP A 394 3.45 0.58 -15.70
C TRP A 394 3.97 1.32 -14.47
N MET A 395 3.36 1.07 -13.30
CA MET A 395 3.81 1.58 -12.01
C MET A 395 4.75 0.62 -11.29
N CYS A 396 4.86 -0.63 -11.77
CA CYS A 396 5.58 -1.72 -11.12
C CYS A 396 6.93 -2.04 -11.79
N CYS A 397 7.49 -1.13 -12.57
CA CYS A 397 8.85 -1.27 -13.11
C CYS A 397 9.87 -1.32 -11.96
N GLU A 398 11.00 -2.02 -12.18
CA GLU A 398 12.08 -2.04 -11.21
C GLU A 398 12.54 -0.61 -10.90
N SER A 399 12.44 -0.22 -9.64
CA SER A 399 12.92 1.08 -9.21
C SER A 399 13.62 1.04 -7.86
N ARG A 400 14.36 2.11 -7.56
CA ARG A 400 15.06 2.26 -6.30
C ARG A 400 15.27 3.73 -5.94
N VAL A 401 15.10 4.03 -4.65
CA VAL A 401 15.58 5.27 -4.03
C VAL A 401 17.00 5.08 -3.49
N VAL A 402 17.86 6.06 -3.74
CA VAL A 402 19.23 6.10 -3.23
C VAL A 402 19.45 7.43 -2.52
N VAL A 403 19.81 7.39 -1.24
CA VAL A 403 20.15 8.56 -0.44
C VAL A 403 21.63 8.50 -0.06
N ARG A 404 22.39 9.57 -0.32
CA ARG A 404 23.83 9.63 0.00
C ARG A 404 24.39 11.06 -0.08
N ASP A 405 25.65 11.19 0.30
CA ASP A 405 26.41 12.44 0.23
C ASP A 405 27.14 12.51 -1.12
N GLY A 406 26.77 13.48 -1.95
CA GLY A 406 27.42 13.72 -3.24
C GLY A 406 27.14 12.71 -4.35
N ILE A 407 27.66 13.03 -5.53
CA ILE A 407 27.56 12.23 -6.75
C ILE A 407 28.95 12.10 -7.36
N GLU A 408 29.51 10.89 -7.31
CA GLU A 408 30.84 10.60 -7.88
C GLU A 408 30.76 9.83 -9.20
N ASP A 409 29.73 8.98 -9.36
CA ASP A 409 29.60 8.12 -10.54
C ASP A 409 29.36 8.94 -11.81
N ARG A 410 30.18 8.66 -12.83
CA ARG A 410 30.17 9.42 -14.08
C ARG A 410 28.87 9.24 -14.87
N LYS A 411 28.24 8.06 -14.79
CA LYS A 411 26.99 7.78 -15.50
C LYS A 411 25.84 8.56 -14.86
N GLU A 412 25.74 8.54 -13.53
CA GLU A 412 24.75 9.33 -12.80
C GLU A 412 24.92 10.83 -13.03
N LYS A 413 26.15 11.35 -13.06
CA LYS A 413 26.39 12.77 -13.40
C LYS A 413 25.82 13.14 -14.78
N GLU A 414 26.03 12.27 -15.76
CA GLU A 414 25.52 12.49 -17.12
C GLU A 414 23.99 12.37 -17.19
N GLU A 415 23.39 11.40 -16.49
CA GLU A 415 21.93 11.24 -16.40
C GLU A 415 21.28 12.46 -15.72
N ILE A 416 21.91 13.01 -14.67
CA ILE A 416 21.47 14.23 -13.99
C ILE A 416 21.62 15.46 -14.89
N ARG A 417 22.73 15.56 -15.64
CA ARG A 417 22.94 16.64 -16.63
C ARG A 417 21.81 16.66 -17.65
N GLN A 418 21.46 15.52 -18.21
CA GLN A 418 20.36 15.39 -19.17
C GLN A 418 19.02 15.79 -18.53
N LEU A 419 18.78 15.40 -17.28
CA LEU A 419 17.56 15.79 -16.58
C LEU A 419 17.50 17.29 -16.28
N LEU A 420 18.63 17.93 -15.94
CA LEU A 420 18.74 19.38 -15.78
C LEU A 420 18.45 20.10 -17.10
N GLU A 421 19.02 19.63 -18.21
CA GLU A 421 18.76 20.16 -19.56
C GLU A 421 17.27 20.06 -19.94
N LEU A 422 16.64 18.92 -19.63
CA LEU A 422 15.20 18.72 -19.87
C LEU A 422 14.31 19.62 -19.02
N CYS A 423 14.73 19.93 -17.78
CA CYS A 423 13.97 20.76 -16.86
C CYS A 423 14.37 22.24 -16.90
N ASP A 424 15.29 22.64 -17.79
CA ASP A 424 15.91 23.97 -17.79
C ASP A 424 14.87 25.10 -17.73
N GLN A 425 13.88 25.02 -18.61
CA GLN A 425 12.83 26.02 -18.79
C GLN A 425 11.68 25.87 -17.79
N ASP A 426 11.68 24.83 -16.95
CA ASP A 426 10.73 24.73 -15.84
C ASP A 426 11.11 25.68 -14.70
N PHE A 427 12.37 26.13 -14.62
CA PHE A 427 12.85 27.04 -13.59
C PHE A 427 12.74 28.50 -14.00
N VAL A 428 12.47 29.38 -13.04
CA VAL A 428 12.46 30.83 -13.26
C VAL A 428 13.51 31.50 -12.37
N PRO A 429 14.57 32.13 -12.94
CA PRO A 429 15.00 32.01 -14.33
C PRO A 429 15.47 30.59 -14.69
N PRO A 430 15.64 30.27 -15.99
CA PRO A 430 16.10 28.95 -16.44
C PRO A 430 17.40 28.51 -15.75
N LEU A 431 17.60 27.20 -15.60
CA LEU A 431 18.80 26.63 -14.96
C LEU A 431 20.10 27.05 -15.64
N SER A 432 20.09 27.15 -16.97
CA SER A 432 21.19 27.60 -17.82
C SER A 432 21.64 29.03 -17.55
N HIS A 433 20.79 29.85 -16.92
CA HIS A 433 21.13 31.21 -16.49
C HIS A 433 21.64 31.26 -15.04
N ARG A 434 21.88 30.12 -14.40
CA ARG A 434 22.29 30.04 -12.99
C ARG A 434 23.71 29.52 -12.86
N ASN A 435 24.42 30.06 -11.86
CA ASN A 435 25.76 29.59 -11.51
C ASN A 435 25.79 28.88 -10.14
N SER A 436 24.67 28.92 -9.38
CA SER A 436 24.55 28.29 -8.06
C SER A 436 23.12 27.93 -7.70
N THR A 437 22.94 26.85 -6.95
CA THR A 437 21.65 26.43 -6.39
C THR A 437 21.05 27.43 -5.39
N SER A 438 21.88 28.30 -4.82
CA SER A 438 21.48 29.30 -3.81
C SER A 438 21.62 30.75 -4.30
N GLN A 439 21.75 30.98 -5.62
CA GLN A 439 21.94 32.32 -6.19
C GLN A 439 20.79 33.29 -5.84
N THR A 440 21.11 34.43 -5.25
CA THR A 440 20.14 35.47 -4.83
C THR A 440 20.18 36.73 -5.68
N ASN A 441 21.25 36.96 -6.45
CA ASN A 441 21.37 38.11 -7.34
C ASN A 441 21.21 37.68 -8.81
N TRP A 442 20.23 38.25 -9.49
CA TRP A 442 19.85 37.92 -10.87
C TRP A 442 20.37 38.93 -11.90
N ALA A 443 20.95 40.05 -11.45
CA ALA A 443 21.31 41.20 -12.29
C ALA A 443 22.55 41.01 -13.19
N GLU A 444 23.33 39.94 -13.01
CA GLU A 444 24.59 39.66 -13.75
C GLU A 444 24.54 38.34 -14.54
N THR A 445 23.41 38.05 -15.19
CA THR A 445 23.25 36.85 -16.03
C THR A 445 23.37 37.20 -17.52
N GLU A 446 24.52 37.79 -17.92
CA GLU A 446 24.86 37.88 -19.35
C GLU A 446 25.17 36.50 -19.93
N GLU A 447 24.74 36.27 -21.18
CA GLU A 447 24.82 35.04 -21.98
C GLU A 447 26.05 34.14 -21.70
N LYS A 448 25.95 33.25 -20.71
CA LYS A 448 26.90 32.15 -20.53
C LYS A 448 26.27 30.86 -21.02
N THR A 449 26.89 30.24 -22.01
CA THR A 449 26.39 29.03 -22.69
C THR A 449 26.60 27.73 -21.90
N ASP A 450 27.19 27.76 -20.70
CA ASP A 450 27.57 26.55 -19.94
C ASP A 450 27.12 26.56 -18.45
N GLY A 451 26.05 27.31 -18.11
CA GLY A 451 25.57 27.41 -16.73
C GLY A 451 25.12 26.07 -16.11
N ILE A 452 24.64 25.13 -16.93
CA ILE A 452 24.24 23.79 -16.46
C ILE A 452 25.45 23.00 -15.96
N ALA A 453 26.63 23.13 -16.56
CA ALA A 453 27.82 22.42 -16.08
C ALA A 453 28.29 22.95 -14.70
N GLU A 454 28.33 24.27 -14.52
CA GLU A 454 28.64 24.88 -13.22
C GLU A 454 27.59 24.49 -12.16
N TYR A 455 26.31 24.47 -12.54
CA TYR A 455 25.20 24.07 -11.67
C TYR A 455 25.29 22.59 -11.27
N LEU A 456 25.67 21.71 -12.20
CA LEU A 456 25.88 20.28 -11.96
C LEU A 456 27.02 20.05 -10.96
N GLU A 457 28.16 20.72 -11.10
CA GLU A 457 29.26 20.63 -10.14
C GLU A 457 28.82 21.08 -8.74
N ASN A 458 27.96 22.12 -8.65
CA ASN A 458 27.38 22.54 -7.38
C ASN A 458 26.45 21.46 -6.78
N ILE A 459 25.70 20.74 -7.61
CA ILE A 459 24.81 19.64 -7.17
C ILE A 459 25.60 18.42 -6.73
N CYS A 460 26.69 18.07 -7.42
CA CYS A 460 27.46 16.86 -7.15
C CYS A 460 28.14 16.85 -5.77
N SER A 461 28.27 18.01 -5.12
CA SER A 461 28.85 18.15 -3.78
C SER A 461 27.81 18.19 -2.65
N GLN A 462 26.53 18.10 -2.96
CA GLN A 462 25.42 18.19 -1.99
C GLN A 462 24.94 16.81 -1.55
N HIS A 463 24.19 16.76 -0.45
CA HIS A 463 23.37 15.60 -0.11
C HIS A 463 22.32 15.38 -1.20
N VAL A 464 22.10 14.13 -1.58
CA VAL A 464 21.22 13.79 -2.71
C VAL A 464 20.31 12.62 -2.38
N VAL A 465 19.06 12.76 -2.80
CA VAL A 465 18.09 11.69 -2.99
C VAL A 465 17.93 11.48 -4.48
N LEU A 466 18.24 10.28 -4.96
CA LEU A 466 18.02 9.85 -6.34
C LEU A 466 16.86 8.86 -6.38
N TRP A 467 16.05 8.96 -7.43
CA TRP A 467 15.18 7.86 -7.83
C TRP A 467 15.60 7.35 -9.21
N LYS A 468 15.80 6.04 -9.26
CA LYS A 468 16.19 5.32 -10.46
C LYS A 468 15.08 4.37 -10.86
N GLU A 469 14.73 4.40 -12.13
CA GLU A 469 13.89 3.37 -12.76
C GLU A 469 14.76 2.60 -13.75
N GLU A 470 14.75 1.27 -13.66
CA GLU A 470 15.60 0.35 -14.45
C GLU A 470 17.10 0.76 -14.40
N GLY A 471 17.55 1.23 -13.23
CA GLY A 471 18.93 1.65 -13.00
C GLY A 471 19.32 3.00 -13.61
N VAL A 472 18.39 3.78 -14.14
CA VAL A 472 18.62 5.12 -14.73
C VAL A 472 17.97 6.20 -13.87
N VAL A 473 18.69 7.28 -13.57
CA VAL A 473 18.15 8.42 -12.79
C VAL A 473 16.99 9.07 -13.55
N ARG A 474 15.81 9.11 -12.91
CA ARG A 474 14.58 9.74 -13.43
C ARG A 474 14.07 10.87 -12.55
N ALA A 475 14.50 10.93 -11.30
CA ALA A 475 14.33 12.10 -10.46
C ALA A 475 15.50 12.25 -9.48
N PHE A 476 15.74 13.49 -9.04
CA PHE A 476 16.61 13.75 -7.91
C PHE A 476 16.12 14.93 -7.10
N MET A 477 16.47 14.92 -5.81
CA MET A 477 16.43 16.08 -4.92
C MET A 477 17.79 16.27 -4.27
N THR A 478 18.27 17.50 -4.19
CA THR A 478 19.50 17.83 -3.46
C THR A 478 19.23 18.78 -2.29
N TRP A 479 20.10 18.76 -1.29
CA TRP A 479 20.03 19.66 -0.15
C TRP A 479 21.40 19.94 0.47
N LYS A 480 21.49 21.07 1.18
CA LYS A 480 22.70 21.56 1.87
C LYS A 480 22.47 21.61 3.37
N ASP A 481 23.42 21.16 4.16
CA ASP A 481 23.48 21.45 5.60
C ASP A 481 24.11 22.83 5.86
N HIS A 482 23.99 23.29 7.11
CA HIS A 482 24.59 24.53 7.62
C HIS A 482 24.34 25.78 6.76
N PHE A 483 23.16 25.86 6.13
CA PHE A 483 22.84 26.92 5.19
C PHE A 483 22.38 28.19 5.90
N ASN A 484 23.03 29.30 5.55
CA ASN A 484 22.75 30.63 6.08
C ASN A 484 22.38 31.60 4.93
N CYS A 485 21.30 32.35 5.10
CA CYS A 485 20.81 33.31 4.12
C CYS A 485 20.16 34.50 4.81
N GLU A 486 20.45 35.73 4.34
CA GLU A 486 19.84 36.97 4.85
C GLU A 486 18.30 36.97 4.77
N ASN A 487 17.75 36.20 3.83
CA ASN A 487 16.31 36.05 3.69
C ASN A 487 15.68 35.06 4.69
N LEU A 488 16.51 34.32 5.42
CA LEU A 488 16.13 33.31 6.41
C LEU A 488 16.86 33.53 7.76
N GLU A 489 17.16 34.78 8.12
CA GLU A 489 17.90 35.11 9.38
C GLU A 489 17.24 34.57 10.66
N ALA A 490 15.92 34.40 10.67
CA ALA A 490 15.19 33.79 11.78
C ALA A 490 15.42 32.27 11.90
N TYR A 491 16.02 31.66 10.88
CA TYR A 491 16.30 30.23 10.75
C TYR A 491 17.77 30.02 10.32
N PRO A 492 18.75 30.47 11.13
CA PRO A 492 20.15 30.28 10.81
C PRO A 492 20.51 28.80 10.84
N ASP A 493 21.61 28.45 10.18
CA ASP A 493 22.18 27.09 10.21
C ASP A 493 21.19 25.97 9.79
N SER A 494 20.36 26.27 8.78
CA SER A 494 19.29 25.37 8.35
C SER A 494 19.74 24.28 7.39
N CYS A 495 18.99 23.18 7.30
CA CYS A 495 19.07 22.24 6.18
C CYS A 495 18.23 22.78 5.02
N TYR A 496 18.86 23.20 3.93
CA TYR A 496 18.21 23.88 2.81
C TYR A 496 18.02 22.95 1.62
N LEU A 497 16.77 22.65 1.26
CA LEU A 497 16.43 21.89 0.05
C LEU A 497 16.65 22.77 -1.19
N THR A 498 17.48 22.32 -2.12
CA THR A 498 18.01 23.15 -3.21
C THR A 498 17.28 22.95 -4.53
N THR A 499 17.32 21.74 -5.07
CA THR A 499 16.90 21.43 -6.44
C THR A 499 16.11 20.14 -6.44
N LEU A 500 14.96 20.15 -7.11
CA LEU A 500 14.14 18.98 -7.38
C LEU A 500 13.88 18.94 -8.89
N CYS A 501 14.27 17.85 -9.54
CA CYS A 501 13.90 17.59 -10.93
C CYS A 501 13.26 16.22 -11.05
N VAL A 502 12.17 16.14 -11.81
CA VAL A 502 11.50 14.89 -12.16
C VAL A 502 11.32 14.87 -13.67
N TRP A 503 11.72 13.76 -14.28
CA TRP A 503 11.60 13.56 -15.72
C TRP A 503 10.13 13.75 -16.16
N PRO A 504 9.86 14.52 -17.23
CA PRO A 504 8.51 14.97 -17.59
C PRO A 504 7.44 13.87 -17.63
N ASP A 505 7.78 12.70 -18.17
CA ASP A 505 6.85 11.56 -18.31
C ASP A 505 6.41 10.95 -16.97
N TYR A 506 7.12 11.25 -15.88
CA TYR A 506 6.85 10.71 -14.55
C TYR A 506 6.16 11.72 -13.62
N ARG A 507 5.94 12.95 -14.08
CA ARG A 507 5.29 13.99 -13.28
C ARG A 507 3.85 13.62 -12.96
N GLY A 508 3.39 14.06 -11.79
CA GLY A 508 2.04 13.78 -11.32
C GLY A 508 1.84 12.38 -10.74
N GLN A 509 2.88 11.54 -10.68
CA GLN A 509 2.81 10.18 -10.13
C GLN A 509 3.22 10.06 -8.64
N GLY A 510 3.40 11.18 -7.93
CA GLY A 510 3.70 11.20 -6.48
C GLY A 510 5.20 11.13 -6.11
N ILE A 511 6.09 11.14 -7.11
CA ILE A 511 7.54 11.00 -6.91
C ILE A 511 8.11 12.16 -6.10
N SER A 512 7.67 13.39 -6.37
CA SER A 512 8.17 14.59 -5.69
C SER A 512 7.92 14.53 -4.19
N GLU A 513 6.72 14.12 -3.77
CA GLU A 513 6.36 13.95 -2.37
C GLU A 513 7.26 12.93 -1.66
N VAL A 514 7.61 11.83 -2.34
CA VAL A 514 8.54 10.84 -1.81
C VAL A 514 9.97 11.41 -1.71
N MET A 515 10.43 12.17 -2.71
CA MET A 515 11.75 12.81 -2.66
C MET A 515 11.87 13.74 -1.43
N TYR A 516 10.82 14.51 -1.13
CA TYR A 516 10.76 15.33 0.08
C TYR A 516 10.81 14.49 1.35
N ALA A 517 9.99 13.44 1.45
CA ALA A 517 9.95 12.59 2.63
C ALA A 517 11.30 11.91 2.92
N GLU A 518 11.99 11.43 1.88
CA GLU A 518 13.31 10.81 2.00
C GLU A 518 14.40 11.81 2.37
N ALA A 519 14.34 13.04 1.83
CA ALA A 519 15.25 14.11 2.23
C ALA A 519 15.02 14.51 3.69
N GLU A 520 13.77 14.65 4.14
CA GLU A 520 13.41 14.96 5.53
C GLU A 520 13.90 13.86 6.49
N LYS A 521 13.76 12.59 6.11
CA LYS A 521 14.27 11.44 6.88
C LYS A 521 15.80 11.47 7.01
N ASP A 522 16.51 11.74 5.93
CA ASP A 522 17.98 11.85 5.93
C ASP A 522 18.45 13.02 6.80
N ILE A 523 17.78 14.17 6.70
CA ILE A 523 18.04 15.34 7.55
C ILE A 523 17.80 15.02 9.01
N ALA A 524 16.67 14.41 9.37
CA ALA A 524 16.35 14.06 10.75
C ALA A 524 17.39 13.10 11.36
N ALA A 525 17.92 12.16 10.55
CA ALA A 525 18.94 11.22 10.98
C ALA A 525 20.32 11.87 11.18
N LYS A 526 20.74 12.77 10.29
CA LYS A 526 22.07 13.41 10.32
C LYS A 526 22.14 14.64 11.20
N PHE A 527 21.07 15.43 11.22
CA PHE A 527 21.00 16.77 11.82
C PHE A 527 19.73 16.94 12.67
N PRO A 528 19.54 16.13 13.73
CA PRO A 528 18.33 16.14 14.54
C PRO A 528 18.07 17.53 15.14
N GLY A 529 16.83 18.01 15.01
CA GLY A 529 16.40 19.34 15.47
C GLY A 529 16.72 20.50 14.54
N SER A 530 17.38 20.25 13.40
CA SER A 530 17.65 21.30 12.41
C SER A 530 16.39 21.71 11.65
N ARG A 531 16.24 23.02 11.39
CA ARG A 531 15.12 23.53 10.60
C ARG A 531 15.34 23.21 9.13
N ILE A 532 14.27 22.77 8.45
CA ILE A 532 14.28 22.51 7.01
C ILE A 532 13.70 23.72 6.29
N THR A 533 14.49 24.28 5.39
CA THR A 533 14.13 25.50 4.64
C THR A 533 14.28 25.28 3.15
N LEU A 534 13.59 26.11 2.36
CA LEU A 534 13.75 26.15 0.91
C LEU A 534 13.19 27.45 0.35
N ARG A 535 13.41 27.69 -0.94
CA ARG A 535 12.70 28.74 -1.67
C ARG A 535 12.25 28.27 -3.05
N THR A 536 11.18 28.88 -3.53
CA THR A 536 10.69 28.71 -4.91
C THR A 536 10.22 30.05 -5.47
N TRP A 537 9.52 30.04 -6.58
CA TRP A 537 8.92 31.22 -7.22
C TRP A 537 7.39 31.14 -7.16
N SER A 538 6.73 32.29 -7.04
CA SER A 538 5.28 32.37 -6.76
C SER A 538 4.35 31.80 -7.84
N THR A 539 4.87 31.48 -9.03
CA THR A 539 4.10 30.82 -10.10
C THR A 539 4.32 29.30 -10.14
N ASN A 540 5.12 28.74 -9.24
CA ASN A 540 5.32 27.29 -9.10
C ASN A 540 4.20 26.62 -8.29
N GLY A 541 2.96 26.68 -8.80
CA GLY A 541 1.80 26.16 -8.09
C GLY A 541 1.87 24.66 -7.78
N ALA A 542 2.56 23.87 -8.61
CA ALA A 542 2.77 22.45 -8.36
C ALA A 542 3.62 22.20 -7.11
N GLN A 543 4.72 22.93 -6.95
CA GLN A 543 5.55 22.82 -5.75
C GLN A 543 4.85 23.42 -4.53
N GLU A 544 4.18 24.57 -4.65
CA GLU A 544 3.45 25.16 -3.53
C GLU A 544 2.38 24.20 -2.94
N HIS A 545 1.66 23.48 -3.80
CA HIS A 545 0.69 22.46 -3.35
C HIS A 545 1.34 21.33 -2.55
N ILE A 546 2.51 20.84 -2.99
CA ILE A 546 3.28 19.81 -2.28
C ILE A 546 3.75 20.34 -0.93
N LEU A 547 4.30 21.55 -0.89
CA LEU A 547 4.80 22.19 0.31
C LEU A 547 3.71 22.38 1.37
N ASP A 548 2.54 22.85 0.96
CA ASP A 548 1.37 22.99 1.84
C ASP A 548 0.95 21.63 2.43
N LYS A 549 0.80 20.61 1.58
CA LYS A 549 0.48 19.24 1.99
C LYS A 549 1.49 18.67 2.99
N LEU A 550 2.78 18.97 2.78
CA LEU A 550 3.87 18.53 3.65
C LEU A 550 4.06 19.45 4.88
N GLY A 551 3.24 20.47 5.08
CA GLY A 551 3.30 21.32 6.27
C GLY A 551 4.45 22.33 6.28
N TYR A 552 4.90 22.77 5.12
CA TYR A 552 5.77 23.93 4.99
C TYR A 552 4.97 25.22 5.07
N SER A 553 5.52 26.24 5.73
CA SER A 553 4.91 27.55 5.88
C SER A 553 5.71 28.63 5.16
N LEU A 554 5.01 29.53 4.47
CA LEU A 554 5.63 30.70 3.85
C LEU A 554 6.10 31.67 4.95
N VAL A 555 7.40 31.98 4.98
CA VAL A 555 8.00 32.88 5.98
C VAL A 555 8.48 34.21 5.41
N ARG A 556 8.76 34.27 4.09
CA ARG A 556 9.21 35.50 3.42
C ARG A 556 8.85 35.49 1.94
N ARG A 557 8.57 36.68 1.40
CA ARG A 557 8.27 36.93 -0.02
C ARG A 557 9.06 38.15 -0.49
N LEU A 558 9.82 38.00 -1.57
CA LEU A 558 10.54 39.08 -2.25
C LEU A 558 9.80 39.39 -3.56
N LYS A 559 9.21 40.57 -3.63
CA LYS A 559 8.32 40.94 -4.73
C LYS A 559 9.10 41.18 -6.03
N ASP A 560 8.62 40.62 -7.14
CA ASP A 560 9.17 40.80 -8.50
C ASP A 560 10.66 40.45 -8.64
N ASP A 561 11.23 39.70 -7.68
CA ASP A 561 12.67 39.37 -7.59
C ASP A 561 13.16 38.55 -8.79
N ARG A 562 12.28 37.79 -9.44
CA ARG A 562 12.59 36.93 -10.60
C ARG A 562 12.00 37.43 -11.90
N GLY A 563 11.59 38.70 -11.94
CA GLY A 563 10.89 39.32 -13.07
C GLY A 563 9.50 39.82 -12.66
N GLU A 564 8.91 40.64 -13.54
CA GLU A 564 7.60 41.25 -13.30
C GLU A 564 6.51 40.19 -13.05
N GLY A 565 5.85 40.28 -11.89
CA GLY A 565 4.81 39.35 -11.45
C GLY A 565 5.32 38.04 -10.86
N ILE A 566 6.64 37.86 -10.69
CA ILE A 566 7.24 36.62 -10.21
C ILE A 566 8.08 36.89 -8.95
N ASP A 567 7.52 36.52 -7.80
CA ASP A 567 8.17 36.69 -6.50
C ASP A 567 9.10 35.51 -6.20
N THR A 568 10.15 35.75 -5.40
CA THR A 568 10.84 34.67 -4.68
C THR A 568 10.14 34.44 -3.34
N VAL A 569 9.74 33.20 -3.06
CA VAL A 569 9.03 32.81 -1.83
C VAL A 569 9.85 31.81 -1.03
N TYR A 570 9.96 32.03 0.29
CA TYR A 570 10.75 31.22 1.21
C TYR A 570 9.86 30.45 2.17
N PHE A 571 10.16 29.18 2.37
CA PHE A 571 9.37 28.25 3.17
C PHE A 571 10.19 27.59 4.27
N VAL A 572 9.53 27.26 5.38
CA VAL A 572 10.09 26.49 6.50
C VAL A 572 9.13 25.38 6.90
N LYS A 573 9.67 24.17 7.11
CA LYS A 573 8.91 23.02 7.65
C LYS A 573 8.46 23.32 9.09
N LYS A 574 7.17 23.17 9.37
CA LYS A 574 6.62 23.28 10.74
C LYS A 574 7.12 22.11 11.59
N GLU A 575 7.39 22.35 12.88
CA GLU A 575 7.63 21.25 13.82
C GLU A 575 6.31 20.56 14.18
N GLU A 576 6.36 19.28 14.55
CA GLU A 576 5.15 18.55 15.00
C GLU A 576 4.50 19.19 16.23
N ASN A 577 5.27 19.92 17.05
CA ASN A 577 4.77 20.67 18.21
C ASN A 577 4.09 22.01 17.85
N ASP A 578 4.12 22.43 16.59
CA ASP A 578 3.49 23.68 16.11
C ASP A 578 2.05 23.46 15.56
N ARG A 579 1.49 22.24 15.69
CA ARG A 579 0.16 21.86 15.16
C ARG A 579 -0.94 21.83 16.22
#